data_AF-A0A1G1J4V3-F1
#
_entry.id   AF-A0A1G1J4V3-F1
#
_cell.length_a   1.000
_cell.length_b   1.000
_cell.length_c   1.000
_cell.angle_alpha   90.00
_cell.angle_beta   90.00
_cell.angle_gamma   90.00
#
_symmetry.space_group_name_H-M   'P 1'
#
loop_
_entity.id
_entity.type
_entity.pdbx_description
1 polymer ?
#
loop_
_entity_poly.entity_id
_entity_poly.type
_entity_poly.pdbx_seq_one_letter_code
_entity_poly.pdbx_strand_id
1 'polypeptide(L)'
;MGKGLREAYREEIAFQFPVYTYRNRQYRKEVDMVKKFLILSLFCLLAMSQSAKAEDSEPIQLAIFNPIQIVPETDSINGARLSLFYTVNKDVSGLSLVWLGVNRATGDVKGVEIGLGNWVEGSSYGLQAGLLNHAGKRFVGLQYGAVNITEGDFTGIQWGFVNWTEGFMHGSRCGVVNISKGQSAGADLGIVNYNDGSFNGFQGGFFNYAAEMRGVQLGLVNYTKSLNGLQIGLGNYNGNKEPLEFMVLVNWSF
;
A
#
# COMPACT_ATOMS: atom_id res chain seq x y z
N MET A 1 33.42 -42.26 25.95
CA MET A 1 34.29 -41.15 26.41
C MET A 1 34.17 -39.89 25.54
N GLY A 2 33.00 -39.57 24.96
CA GLY A 2 32.88 -38.51 23.94
C GLY A 2 31.74 -37.49 24.12
N LYS A 3 30.98 -37.55 25.23
CA LYS A 3 29.97 -36.54 25.57
C LYS A 3 30.54 -35.48 26.53
N GLY A 4 31.20 -35.91 27.62
CA GLY A 4 31.79 -34.98 28.61
C GLY A 4 32.87 -34.04 28.06
N LEU A 5 33.73 -34.50 27.14
CA LEU A 5 34.72 -33.62 26.49
C LEU A 5 34.07 -32.55 25.60
N ARG A 6 32.92 -32.82 24.97
CA ARG A 6 32.22 -31.82 24.16
C ARG A 6 31.50 -30.76 24.99
N GLU A 7 31.07 -31.10 26.20
CA GLU A 7 30.48 -30.15 27.14
C GLU A 7 31.56 -29.26 27.76
N ALA A 8 32.68 -29.84 28.19
CA ALA A 8 33.81 -29.08 28.74
C ALA A 8 34.38 -28.04 27.74
N TYR A 9 34.61 -28.42 26.47
CA TYR A 9 35.05 -27.48 25.43
C TYR A 9 34.02 -26.38 25.11
N ARG A 10 32.71 -26.67 25.28
CA ARG A 10 31.64 -25.69 25.02
C ARG A 10 31.54 -24.65 26.12
N GLU A 11 31.80 -25.04 27.38
CA GLU A 11 31.85 -24.11 28.51
C GLU A 11 33.09 -23.21 28.47
N GLU A 12 34.24 -23.76 28.07
CA GLU A 12 35.49 -23.00 27.98
C GLU A 12 35.42 -21.89 26.93
N ILE A 13 34.85 -22.17 25.75
CA ILE A 13 34.63 -21.16 24.68
C ILE A 13 33.63 -20.08 25.12
N ALA A 14 32.62 -20.44 25.92
CA ALA A 14 31.62 -19.49 26.42
C ALA A 14 32.20 -18.52 27.45
N PHE A 15 33.19 -18.95 28.24
CA PHE A 15 33.87 -18.13 29.23
C PHE A 15 34.90 -17.17 28.60
N GLN A 16 35.57 -17.60 27.53
CA GLN A 16 36.66 -16.85 26.91
C GLN A 16 36.19 -15.74 25.93
N PHE A 17 34.97 -15.86 25.38
CA PHE A 17 34.39 -14.88 24.44
C PHE A 17 32.91 -14.53 24.74
N PRO A 18 32.60 -13.92 25.89
CA PRO A 18 31.23 -13.61 26.31
C PRO A 18 30.49 -12.64 25.36
N VAL A 19 31.23 -11.77 24.66
CA VAL A 19 30.64 -10.82 23.68
C VAL A 19 30.12 -11.53 22.43
N TYR A 20 30.78 -12.61 21.98
CA TYR A 20 30.37 -13.39 20.81
C TYR A 20 29.12 -14.24 21.07
N THR A 21 29.01 -14.82 22.26
CA THR A 21 27.84 -15.62 22.66
C THR A 21 26.61 -14.75 22.91
N TYR A 22 26.78 -13.54 23.45
CA TYR A 22 25.68 -12.58 23.65
C TYR A 22 25.11 -12.04 22.33
N ARG A 23 25.99 -11.62 21.40
CA ARG A 23 25.61 -11.13 20.07
C ARG A 23 24.84 -12.17 19.26
N ASN A 24 25.23 -13.45 19.34
CA ASN A 24 24.53 -14.55 18.69
C ASN A 24 23.15 -14.87 19.31
N ARG A 25 22.95 -14.66 20.62
CA ARG A 25 21.62 -14.82 21.25
C ARG A 25 20.67 -13.71 20.83
N GLN A 26 21.15 -12.47 20.76
CA GLN A 26 20.35 -11.34 20.32
C GLN A 26 19.99 -11.45 18.83
N TYR A 27 20.96 -11.77 17.98
CA TYR A 27 20.73 -12.03 16.55
C TYR A 27 19.73 -13.16 16.32
N ARG A 28 19.83 -14.26 17.09
CA ARG A 28 18.87 -15.37 17.01
C ARG A 28 17.44 -14.94 17.42
N LYS A 29 17.30 -14.12 18.46
CA LYS A 29 16.00 -13.57 18.87
C LYS A 29 15.40 -12.65 17.81
N GLU A 30 16.20 -11.80 17.17
CA GLU A 30 15.76 -10.91 16.08
C GLU A 30 15.32 -11.73 14.86
N VAL A 31 16.11 -12.73 14.46
CA VAL A 31 15.75 -13.64 13.36
C VAL A 31 14.47 -14.43 13.69
N ASP A 32 14.33 -14.92 14.92
CA ASP A 32 13.13 -15.65 15.36
C ASP A 32 11.90 -14.73 15.44
N MET A 33 12.09 -13.46 15.82
CA MET A 33 11.04 -12.45 15.82
C MET A 33 10.59 -12.13 14.39
N VAL A 34 11.53 -11.91 13.47
CA VAL A 34 11.24 -11.68 12.05
C VAL A 34 10.55 -12.89 11.43
N LYS A 35 11.00 -14.11 11.72
CA LYS A 35 10.33 -15.35 11.27
C LYS A 35 8.91 -15.45 11.80
N LYS A 36 8.68 -15.19 13.09
CA LYS A 36 7.34 -15.21 13.69
C LYS A 36 6.44 -14.15 13.06
N PHE A 37 6.98 -12.96 12.78
CA PHE A 37 6.24 -11.89 12.11
C PHE A 37 5.90 -12.27 10.66
N LEU A 38 6.83 -12.88 9.92
CA LEU A 38 6.59 -13.41 8.57
C LEU A 38 5.56 -14.54 8.55
N ILE A 39 5.61 -15.45 9.53
CA ILE A 39 4.64 -16.54 9.65
C ILE A 39 3.26 -15.99 10.02
N LEU A 40 3.19 -15.03 10.94
CA LEU A 40 1.93 -14.41 11.36
C LEU A 40 1.30 -13.61 10.22
N SER A 41 2.09 -12.83 9.48
CA SER A 41 1.62 -12.11 8.30
C SER A 41 1.15 -13.07 7.20
N LEU A 42 1.88 -14.15 6.93
CA LEU A 42 1.45 -15.20 6.00
C LEU A 42 0.14 -15.87 6.45
N PHE A 43 -0.01 -16.14 7.76
CA PHE A 43 -1.23 -16.71 8.32
C PHE A 43 -2.43 -15.76 8.24
N CYS A 44 -2.23 -14.46 8.52
CA CYS A 44 -3.25 -13.44 8.33
C CYS A 44 -3.67 -13.32 6.86
N LEU A 45 -2.72 -13.35 5.93
CA LEU A 45 -3.00 -13.36 4.49
C LEU A 45 -3.83 -14.59 4.06
N LEU A 46 -3.54 -15.77 4.61
CA LEU A 46 -4.30 -16.99 4.34
C LEU A 46 -5.70 -16.98 4.98
N ALA A 47 -5.85 -16.34 6.15
CA ALA A 47 -7.12 -16.27 6.88
C ALA A 47 -8.15 -15.31 6.26
N MET A 48 -7.71 -14.37 5.39
CA MET A 48 -8.60 -13.44 4.69
C MET A 48 -9.34 -14.05 3.49
N SER A 49 -9.18 -15.35 3.23
CA SER A 49 -9.79 -16.06 2.10
C SER A 49 -11.26 -16.48 2.29
N GLN A 50 -11.92 -16.12 3.39
CA GLN A 50 -13.32 -16.52 3.62
C GLN A 50 -14.33 -15.44 3.20
N SER A 51 -14.80 -15.53 1.95
CA SER A 51 -16.22 -15.51 1.55
C SER A 51 -16.40 -15.10 0.09
N ALA A 52 -16.80 -16.04 -0.75
CA ALA A 52 -17.71 -15.84 -1.88
C ALA A 52 -18.23 -17.20 -2.34
N LYS A 53 -19.52 -17.27 -2.69
CA LYS A 53 -20.20 -18.46 -3.21
C LYS A 53 -19.43 -19.01 -4.43
N ALA A 54 -19.35 -20.34 -4.51
CA ALA A 54 -18.74 -21.06 -5.63
C ALA A 54 -19.48 -20.77 -6.95
N GLU A 55 -18.98 -19.78 -7.69
CA GLU A 55 -18.85 -19.88 -9.14
C GLU A 55 -17.67 -20.84 -9.41
N ASP A 56 -17.75 -21.67 -10.45
CA ASP A 56 -16.68 -22.61 -10.80
C ASP A 56 -15.35 -21.84 -10.85
N SER A 57 -14.49 -22.09 -9.86
CA SER A 57 -13.24 -21.39 -9.68
C SER A 57 -12.11 -22.39 -9.52
N GLU A 58 -11.06 -22.18 -10.30
CA GLU A 58 -9.93 -23.08 -10.35
C GLU A 58 -8.96 -22.75 -9.21
N PRO A 59 -8.40 -23.74 -8.50
CA PRO A 59 -7.54 -23.48 -7.36
C PRO A 59 -6.14 -23.01 -7.75
N ILE A 60 -5.67 -23.39 -8.94
CA ILE A 60 -4.31 -23.11 -9.42
C ILE A 60 -4.37 -22.66 -10.87
N GLN A 61 -3.70 -21.55 -11.17
CA GLN A 61 -3.46 -21.06 -12.51
C GLN A 61 -1.96 -20.97 -12.77
N LEU A 62 -1.54 -21.49 -13.93
CA LEU A 62 -0.18 -21.38 -14.46
C LEU A 62 -0.24 -20.77 -15.85
N ALA A 63 0.59 -19.75 -16.10
CA ALA A 63 0.65 -19.07 -17.39
C ALA A 63 2.08 -18.69 -17.77
N ILE A 64 2.39 -18.66 -19.06
CA ILE A 64 3.64 -18.07 -19.57
C ILE A 64 3.34 -16.64 -20.02
N PHE A 65 2.41 -16.50 -20.96
CA PHE A 65 1.81 -15.24 -21.43
C PHE A 65 0.40 -15.55 -21.93
N ASN A 66 -0.64 -14.77 -21.59
CA ASN A 66 -1.99 -14.96 -22.16
C ASN A 66 -1.92 -14.88 -23.71
N PRO A 67 -2.50 -15.83 -24.47
CA PRO A 67 -3.42 -16.90 -24.09
C PRO A 67 -2.82 -18.26 -23.69
N ILE A 68 -1.50 -18.39 -23.56
CA ILE A 68 -0.85 -19.62 -23.06
C ILE A 68 -0.96 -19.68 -21.53
N GLN A 69 -2.11 -20.18 -21.08
CA GLN A 69 -2.47 -20.42 -19.67
C GLN A 69 -3.37 -21.66 -19.52
N ILE A 70 -3.36 -22.32 -18.36
CA ILE A 70 -4.10 -23.59 -18.14
C ILE A 70 -5.58 -23.37 -17.81
N VAL A 71 -5.93 -22.21 -17.25
CA VAL A 71 -7.31 -21.79 -16.98
C VAL A 71 -7.69 -20.66 -17.95
N PRO A 72 -8.84 -20.73 -18.65
CA PRO A 72 -9.36 -19.66 -19.50
C PRO A 72 -9.50 -18.31 -18.78
N GLU A 73 -9.43 -17.21 -19.54
CA GLU A 73 -9.52 -15.86 -18.97
C GLU A 73 -10.90 -15.49 -18.42
N THR A 74 -11.95 -16.20 -18.85
CA THR A 74 -13.32 -16.03 -18.37
C THR A 74 -13.56 -16.60 -16.98
N ASP A 75 -12.65 -17.46 -16.53
CA ASP A 75 -12.85 -18.27 -15.33
C ASP A 75 -12.09 -17.63 -14.17
N SER A 76 -12.61 -17.85 -12.97
CA SER A 76 -12.11 -17.26 -11.74
C SER A 76 -11.12 -18.19 -11.04
N ILE A 77 -10.16 -17.61 -10.31
CA ILE A 77 -9.14 -18.36 -9.56
C ILE A 77 -9.39 -18.20 -8.06
N ASN A 78 -9.37 -19.29 -7.32
CA ASN A 78 -9.44 -19.29 -5.86
C ASN A 78 -8.29 -20.10 -5.25
N GLY A 79 -7.12 -19.48 -5.17
CA GLY A 79 -5.91 -20.11 -4.64
C GLY A 79 -4.66 -19.40 -5.14
N ALA A 80 -3.93 -20.01 -6.07
CA ALA A 80 -2.64 -19.49 -6.54
C ALA A 80 -2.62 -19.28 -8.06
N ARG A 81 -2.33 -18.05 -8.49
CA ARG A 81 -2.07 -17.68 -9.89
C ARG A 81 -0.60 -17.35 -10.06
N LEU A 82 0.13 -18.16 -10.82
CA LEU A 82 1.55 -18.00 -11.08
C LEU A 82 1.80 -17.81 -12.57
N SER A 83 2.49 -16.74 -12.94
CA SER A 83 2.83 -16.47 -14.33
C SER A 83 4.26 -15.98 -14.52
N LEU A 84 4.81 -16.21 -15.71
CA LEU A 84 6.11 -15.66 -16.07
C LEU A 84 6.00 -14.20 -16.52
N PHE A 85 5.09 -13.89 -17.45
CA PHE A 85 4.99 -12.55 -18.06
C PHE A 85 3.58 -11.94 -18.03
N TYR A 86 2.53 -12.70 -18.30
CA TYR A 86 1.19 -12.13 -18.42
C TYR A 86 0.11 -13.16 -18.17
N THR A 87 -0.89 -12.78 -17.39
CA THR A 87 -2.03 -13.64 -17.05
C THR A 87 -3.31 -12.83 -16.94
N VAL A 88 -4.43 -13.43 -17.36
CA VAL A 88 -5.75 -12.82 -17.33
C VAL A 88 -6.75 -13.83 -16.80
N ASN A 89 -7.53 -13.42 -15.80
CA ASN A 89 -8.66 -14.19 -15.25
C ASN A 89 -9.77 -13.23 -14.84
N LYS A 90 -10.99 -13.73 -14.65
CA LYS A 90 -12.14 -12.90 -14.27
C LYS A 90 -11.97 -12.37 -12.84
N ASP A 91 -12.20 -13.22 -11.85
CA ASP A 91 -11.96 -12.89 -10.44
C ASP A 91 -10.76 -13.67 -9.90
N VAL A 92 -10.03 -13.10 -8.94
CA VAL A 92 -8.90 -13.79 -8.30
C VAL A 92 -8.97 -13.63 -6.78
N SER A 93 -9.07 -14.75 -6.09
CA SER A 93 -8.99 -14.83 -4.63
C SER A 93 -7.73 -15.62 -4.25
N GLY A 94 -6.85 -15.02 -3.43
CA GLY A 94 -5.62 -15.66 -2.95
C GLY A 94 -4.33 -14.97 -3.41
N LEU A 95 -3.34 -15.76 -3.84
CA LEU A 95 -2.01 -15.28 -4.23
C LEU A 95 -1.89 -15.19 -5.74
N SER A 96 -1.46 -14.03 -6.23
CA SER A 96 -1.17 -13.79 -7.63
C SER A 96 0.24 -13.26 -7.81
N LEU A 97 1.11 -14.02 -8.47
CA LEU A 97 2.50 -13.67 -8.70
C LEU A 97 2.83 -13.76 -10.19
N VAL A 98 3.34 -12.65 -10.75
CA VAL A 98 3.95 -12.61 -12.07
C VAL A 98 5.40 -12.19 -11.94
N TRP A 99 6.31 -12.99 -12.48
CA TRP A 99 7.75 -12.78 -12.30
C TRP A 99 8.26 -11.52 -13.01
N LEU A 100 7.97 -11.38 -14.31
CA LEU A 100 8.49 -10.30 -15.16
C LEU A 100 7.38 -9.67 -16.01
N GLY A 101 6.23 -9.39 -15.42
CA GLY A 101 5.18 -8.69 -16.15
C GLY A 101 3.92 -8.41 -15.36
N VAL A 102 2.75 -8.67 -15.94
CA VAL A 102 1.49 -8.03 -15.51
C VAL A 102 0.43 -9.05 -15.10
N ASN A 103 -0.16 -8.80 -13.93
CA ASN A 103 -1.43 -9.38 -13.50
C ASN A 103 -2.57 -8.57 -14.12
N ARG A 104 -3.53 -9.22 -14.80
CA ARG A 104 -4.81 -8.59 -15.16
C ARG A 104 -5.98 -9.37 -14.59
N ALA A 105 -6.96 -8.67 -14.03
CA ALA A 105 -8.26 -9.20 -13.66
C ALA A 105 -9.37 -8.31 -14.24
N THR A 106 -10.36 -8.91 -14.91
CA THR A 106 -11.50 -8.16 -15.47
C THR A 106 -12.62 -7.94 -14.44
N GLY A 107 -12.65 -8.76 -13.40
CA GLY A 107 -13.53 -8.66 -12.25
C GLY A 107 -12.77 -8.18 -11.00
N ASP A 108 -13.09 -8.79 -9.87
CA ASP A 108 -12.56 -8.40 -8.56
C ASP A 108 -11.36 -9.24 -8.12
N VAL A 109 -10.47 -8.64 -7.33
CA VAL A 109 -9.35 -9.34 -6.70
C VAL A 109 -9.45 -9.25 -5.18
N LYS A 110 -9.26 -10.38 -4.50
CA LYS A 110 -9.20 -10.49 -3.04
C LYS A 110 -7.92 -11.24 -2.64
N GLY A 111 -6.88 -10.54 -2.22
CA GLY A 111 -5.65 -11.17 -1.77
C GLY A 111 -4.40 -10.37 -2.10
N VAL A 112 -3.38 -11.05 -2.61
CA VAL A 112 -2.05 -10.48 -2.87
C VAL A 112 -1.73 -10.55 -4.35
N GLU A 113 -1.43 -9.41 -4.95
CA GLU A 113 -0.94 -9.30 -6.32
C GLU A 113 0.48 -8.73 -6.33
N ILE A 114 1.42 -9.49 -6.90
CA ILE A 114 2.82 -9.11 -7.07
C ILE A 114 3.17 -9.23 -8.56
N GLY A 115 3.69 -8.15 -9.15
CA GLY A 115 4.13 -8.11 -10.54
C GLY A 115 4.80 -6.79 -10.89
N LEU A 116 5.25 -6.61 -12.13
CA LEU A 116 5.63 -5.29 -12.63
C LEU A 116 4.40 -4.40 -12.79
N GLY A 117 3.26 -4.98 -13.13
CA GLY A 117 1.97 -4.30 -13.17
C GLY A 117 0.85 -5.15 -12.57
N ASN A 118 -0.07 -4.52 -11.86
CA ASN A 118 -1.30 -5.12 -11.38
C ASN A 118 -2.47 -4.30 -11.90
N TRP A 119 -3.32 -4.90 -12.73
CA TRP A 119 -4.44 -4.22 -13.39
C TRP A 119 -5.74 -4.92 -13.07
N VAL A 120 -6.60 -4.26 -12.28
CA VAL A 120 -7.89 -4.81 -11.87
C VAL A 120 -8.99 -3.88 -12.36
N GLU A 121 -9.83 -4.33 -13.30
CA GLU A 121 -10.94 -3.52 -13.81
C GLU A 121 -12.08 -3.38 -12.78
N GLY A 122 -12.22 -4.36 -11.89
CA GLY A 122 -13.14 -4.32 -10.76
C GLY A 122 -12.53 -3.72 -9.49
N SER A 123 -12.91 -4.31 -8.36
CA SER A 123 -12.46 -3.91 -7.03
C SER A 123 -11.33 -4.80 -6.54
N SER A 124 -10.38 -4.22 -5.79
CA SER A 124 -9.24 -4.95 -5.22
C SER A 124 -9.22 -4.82 -3.70
N TYR A 125 -9.08 -5.95 -3.01
CA TYR A 125 -9.08 -6.06 -1.56
C TYR A 125 -7.81 -6.80 -1.12
N GLY A 126 -6.84 -6.09 -0.55
CA GLY A 126 -5.59 -6.66 -0.04
C GLY A 126 -4.35 -5.88 -0.47
N LEU A 127 -3.36 -6.57 -1.05
CA LEU A 127 -2.06 -6.00 -1.43
C LEU A 127 -1.92 -5.99 -2.95
N GLN A 128 -1.56 -4.83 -3.51
CA GLN A 128 -1.00 -4.72 -4.86
C GLN A 128 0.43 -4.17 -4.75
N ALA A 129 1.41 -4.99 -5.14
CA ALA A 129 2.82 -4.62 -5.16
C ALA A 129 3.37 -4.71 -6.59
N GLY A 130 3.80 -3.59 -7.14
CA GLY A 130 4.32 -3.52 -8.51
C GLY A 130 4.68 -2.12 -8.96
N LEU A 131 5.33 -1.97 -10.11
CA LEU A 131 5.68 -0.62 -10.61
C LEU A 131 4.41 0.18 -10.90
N LEU A 132 3.38 -0.47 -11.46
CA LEU A 132 2.08 0.12 -11.72
C LEU A 132 0.98 -0.71 -11.05
N ASN A 133 0.18 -0.08 -10.19
CA ASN A 133 -1.00 -0.69 -9.60
C ASN A 133 -2.25 0.09 -10.02
N HIS A 134 -3.27 -0.61 -10.50
CA HIS A 134 -4.53 -0.03 -10.94
C HIS A 134 -5.72 -0.83 -10.41
N ALA A 135 -6.72 -0.08 -9.92
CA ALA A 135 -8.05 -0.59 -9.61
C ALA A 135 -9.10 0.34 -10.25
N GLY A 136 -9.93 -0.19 -11.15
CA GLY A 136 -10.96 0.55 -11.87
C GLY A 136 -12.18 0.90 -11.03
N LYS A 137 -12.38 0.20 -9.90
CA LYS A 137 -13.44 0.51 -8.94
C LYS A 137 -12.84 0.78 -7.56
N ARG A 138 -13.24 0.00 -6.55
CA ARG A 138 -12.85 0.22 -5.16
C ARG A 138 -11.55 -0.49 -4.85
N PHE A 139 -10.66 0.17 -4.12
CA PHE A 139 -9.47 -0.45 -3.54
C PHE A 139 -9.53 -0.41 -2.01
N VAL A 140 -9.27 -1.53 -1.34
CA VAL A 140 -9.13 -1.59 0.13
C VAL A 140 -7.86 -2.35 0.51
N GLY A 141 -6.88 -1.69 1.13
CA GLY A 141 -5.65 -2.33 1.63
C GLY A 141 -4.37 -1.52 1.38
N LEU A 142 -3.34 -2.14 0.80
CA LEU A 142 -2.05 -1.51 0.51
C LEU A 142 -1.73 -1.55 -1.00
N GLN A 143 -1.53 -0.38 -1.62
CA GLN A 143 -0.88 -0.27 -2.93
C GLN A 143 0.55 0.22 -2.74
N TYR A 144 1.51 -0.61 -3.14
CA TYR A 144 2.95 -0.31 -3.06
C TYR A 144 3.54 -0.34 -4.48
N GLY A 145 3.99 0.81 -4.98
CA GLY A 145 4.46 0.89 -6.35
C GLY A 145 5.06 2.21 -6.77
N ALA A 146 5.47 2.34 -8.03
CA ALA A 146 5.90 3.64 -8.55
C ALA A 146 4.67 4.52 -8.86
N VAL A 147 3.64 3.93 -9.44
CA VAL A 147 2.37 4.58 -9.78
C VAL A 147 1.22 3.75 -9.24
N ASN A 148 0.38 4.35 -8.39
CA ASN A 148 -0.81 3.73 -7.83
C ASN A 148 -2.05 4.53 -8.27
N ILE A 149 -3.00 3.87 -8.91
CA ILE A 149 -4.23 4.48 -9.43
C ILE A 149 -5.43 3.73 -8.87
N THR A 150 -6.41 4.47 -8.36
CA THR A 150 -7.74 3.97 -8.02
C THR A 150 -8.78 4.91 -8.62
N GLU A 151 -9.55 4.42 -9.59
CA GLU A 151 -10.59 5.23 -10.25
C GLU A 151 -11.85 5.38 -9.40
N GLY A 152 -12.15 4.43 -8.51
CA GLY A 152 -13.23 4.53 -7.54
C GLY A 152 -12.75 4.95 -6.15
N ASP A 153 -13.38 4.37 -5.13
CA ASP A 153 -13.07 4.66 -3.73
C ASP A 153 -11.81 3.93 -3.27
N PHE A 154 -10.98 4.62 -2.49
CA PHE A 154 -9.79 4.07 -1.89
C PHE A 154 -9.91 4.02 -0.36
N THR A 155 -9.52 2.90 0.26
CA THR A 155 -9.39 2.79 1.71
C THR A 155 -8.09 2.07 2.09
N GLY A 156 -7.14 2.77 2.70
CA GLY A 156 -5.91 2.15 3.20
C GLY A 156 -4.65 3.00 3.00
N ILE A 157 -3.59 2.40 2.44
CA ILE A 157 -2.29 3.06 2.23
C ILE A 157 -1.87 2.98 0.76
N GLN A 158 -1.54 4.12 0.13
CA GLN A 158 -0.80 4.15 -1.14
C GLN A 158 0.62 4.66 -0.88
N TRP A 159 1.61 3.90 -1.31
CA TRP A 159 3.02 4.30 -1.25
C TRP A 159 3.61 4.24 -2.65
N GLY A 160 4.13 5.35 -3.14
CA GLY A 160 4.72 5.42 -4.47
C GLY A 160 5.14 6.80 -4.94
N PHE A 161 5.68 6.94 -6.15
CA PHE A 161 6.02 8.26 -6.69
C PHE A 161 4.75 9.06 -7.01
N VAL A 162 3.76 8.40 -7.62
CA VAL A 162 2.46 9.00 -7.95
C VAL A 162 1.35 8.16 -7.35
N ASN A 163 0.48 8.81 -6.57
CA ASN A 163 -0.71 8.20 -5.99
C ASN A 163 -1.93 8.99 -6.47
N TRP A 164 -2.88 8.32 -7.12
CA TRP A 164 -4.07 8.92 -7.72
C TRP A 164 -5.34 8.23 -7.26
N THR A 165 -6.32 9.01 -6.81
CA THR A 165 -7.64 8.52 -6.41
C THR A 165 -8.74 9.44 -6.95
N GLU A 166 -9.67 8.93 -7.76
CA GLU A 166 -10.76 9.79 -8.28
C GLU A 166 -11.99 9.82 -7.37
N GLY A 167 -12.35 8.70 -6.75
CA GLY A 167 -13.47 8.60 -5.80
C GLY A 167 -13.13 9.08 -4.39
N PHE A 168 -13.82 8.52 -3.39
CA PHE A 168 -13.57 8.84 -1.99
C PHE A 168 -12.26 8.22 -1.52
N MET A 169 -11.35 9.04 -0.98
CA MET A 169 -10.10 8.57 -0.38
C MET A 169 -10.24 8.52 1.14
N HIS A 170 -9.97 7.37 1.75
CA HIS A 170 -9.82 7.20 3.18
C HIS A 170 -8.49 6.55 3.54
N GLY A 171 -7.66 7.20 4.36
CA GLY A 171 -6.39 6.66 4.82
C GLY A 171 -5.20 7.53 4.44
N SER A 172 -4.08 6.91 4.03
CA SER A 172 -2.81 7.62 3.87
C SER A 172 -2.20 7.44 2.50
N ARG A 173 -1.68 8.52 1.92
CA ARG A 173 -0.90 8.48 0.68
C ARG A 173 0.47 9.09 0.93
N CYS A 174 1.52 8.36 0.56
CA CYS A 174 2.90 8.78 0.72
C CYS A 174 3.61 8.71 -0.64
N GLY A 175 4.08 9.85 -1.14
CA GLY A 175 4.69 9.89 -2.45
C GLY A 175 5.31 11.20 -2.88
N VAL A 176 5.76 11.29 -4.13
CA VAL A 176 6.22 12.58 -4.67
C VAL A 176 5.00 13.43 -5.02
N VAL A 177 4.00 12.83 -5.65
CA VAL A 177 2.76 13.48 -6.05
C VAL A 177 1.56 12.66 -5.57
N ASN A 178 0.69 13.27 -4.78
CA ASN A 178 -0.59 12.71 -4.37
C ASN A 178 -1.72 13.53 -4.98
N ILE A 179 -2.62 12.90 -5.74
CA ILE A 179 -3.72 13.57 -6.47
C ILE A 179 -5.06 12.94 -6.09
N SER A 180 -6.03 13.76 -5.68
CA SER A 180 -7.42 13.35 -5.50
C SER A 180 -8.37 14.29 -6.22
N LYS A 181 -9.38 13.74 -6.89
CA LYS A 181 -10.49 14.52 -7.48
C LYS A 181 -11.70 14.61 -6.56
N GLY A 182 -11.94 13.56 -5.79
CA GLY A 182 -13.09 13.46 -4.88
C GLY A 182 -12.82 13.98 -3.47
N GLN A 183 -13.67 13.54 -2.55
CA GLN A 183 -13.49 13.82 -1.13
C GLN A 183 -12.38 12.93 -0.54
N SER A 184 -11.61 13.47 0.39
CA SER A 184 -10.53 12.75 1.08
C SER A 184 -10.64 12.90 2.59
N ALA A 185 -10.35 11.83 3.32
CA ALA A 185 -10.28 11.80 4.77
C ALA A 185 -9.04 11.02 5.24
N GLY A 186 -8.03 11.72 5.75
CA GLY A 186 -6.80 11.08 6.26
C GLY A 186 -5.55 11.94 6.09
N ALA A 187 -4.47 11.35 5.56
CA ALA A 187 -3.16 11.98 5.49
C ALA A 187 -2.50 11.88 4.10
N ASP A 188 -2.09 13.02 3.54
CA ASP A 188 -1.24 13.07 2.36
C ASP A 188 0.15 13.56 2.75
N LEU A 189 1.18 12.78 2.42
CA LEU A 189 2.58 13.12 2.62
C LEU A 189 3.30 13.09 1.28
N GLY A 190 3.87 14.22 0.84
CA GLY A 190 4.61 14.23 -0.41
C GLY A 190 5.23 15.56 -0.80
N ILE A 191 5.81 15.65 -2.00
CA ILE A 191 6.30 16.95 -2.50
C ILE A 191 5.11 17.81 -2.90
N VAL A 192 4.16 17.22 -3.63
CA VAL A 192 2.93 17.87 -4.07
C VAL A 192 1.73 17.06 -3.61
N ASN A 193 0.84 17.68 -2.86
CA ASN A 193 -0.45 17.13 -2.49
C ASN A 193 -1.55 17.99 -3.13
N TYR A 194 -2.36 17.40 -3.99
CA TYR A 194 -3.40 18.09 -4.74
C TYR A 194 -4.74 17.38 -4.55
N ASN A 195 -5.72 18.09 -3.99
CA ASN A 195 -7.10 17.64 -3.86
C ASN A 195 -8.04 18.67 -4.50
N ASP A 196 -8.75 18.30 -5.56
CA ASP A 196 -9.71 19.21 -6.23
C ASP A 196 -11.11 19.24 -5.60
N GLY A 197 -11.36 18.35 -4.62
CA GLY A 197 -12.56 18.31 -3.80
C GLY A 197 -12.32 18.79 -2.37
N SER A 198 -12.92 18.09 -1.40
CA SER A 198 -12.75 18.39 0.02
C SER A 198 -11.74 17.46 0.67
N PHE A 199 -10.81 18.00 1.45
CA PHE A 199 -9.83 17.25 2.22
C PHE A 199 -10.07 17.42 3.73
N ASN A 200 -10.28 16.33 4.45
CA ASN A 200 -10.40 16.30 5.90
C ASN A 200 -9.20 15.55 6.51
N GLY A 201 -8.32 16.27 7.20
CA GLY A 201 -7.18 15.66 7.92
C GLY A 201 -5.88 16.45 7.77
N PHE A 202 -4.80 15.75 7.44
CA PHE A 202 -3.44 16.31 7.38
C PHE A 202 -2.85 16.27 5.97
N GLN A 203 -2.32 17.39 5.48
CA GLN A 203 -1.46 17.42 4.29
C GLN A 203 -0.07 17.93 4.66
N GLY A 204 0.96 17.16 4.37
CA GLY A 204 2.36 17.50 4.60
C GLY A 204 3.15 17.47 3.31
N GLY A 205 3.78 18.57 2.92
CA GLY A 205 4.56 18.60 1.69
C GLY A 205 5.21 19.92 1.34
N PHE A 206 5.79 20.04 0.14
CA PHE A 206 6.29 21.34 -0.32
C PHE A 206 5.13 22.22 -0.79
N PHE A 207 4.21 21.63 -1.54
CA PHE A 207 3.02 22.28 -2.06
C PHE A 207 1.77 21.49 -1.68
N ASN A 208 0.87 22.12 -0.94
CA ASN A 208 -0.42 21.54 -0.57
C ASN A 208 -1.55 22.37 -1.20
N TYR A 209 -2.44 21.70 -1.92
CA TYR A 209 -3.67 22.27 -2.47
C TYR A 209 -4.86 21.38 -2.08
N ALA A 210 -5.92 22.02 -1.59
CA ALA A 210 -7.24 21.42 -1.41
C ALA A 210 -8.31 22.45 -1.79
N ALA A 211 -9.32 22.10 -2.58
CA ALA A 211 -10.39 23.06 -2.87
C ALA A 211 -11.12 23.47 -1.58
N GLU A 212 -11.52 22.50 -0.76
CA GLU A 212 -11.95 22.74 0.62
C GLU A 212 -11.02 21.99 1.59
N MET A 213 -10.38 22.71 2.51
CA MET A 213 -9.52 22.12 3.52
C MET A 213 -10.19 22.12 4.89
N ARG A 214 -10.29 20.95 5.54
CA ARG A 214 -10.67 20.81 6.95
C ARG A 214 -9.52 20.10 7.70
N GLY A 215 -8.80 20.80 8.56
CA GLY A 215 -7.67 20.22 9.31
C GLY A 215 -6.37 20.99 9.14
N VAL A 216 -5.25 20.31 8.92
CA VAL A 216 -3.91 20.91 8.97
C VAL A 216 -3.15 20.74 7.66
N GLN A 217 -2.62 21.83 7.11
CA GLN A 217 -1.64 21.79 6.02
C GLN A 217 -0.28 22.30 6.52
N LEU A 218 0.77 21.51 6.31
CA LEU A 218 2.16 21.87 6.61
C LEU A 218 2.97 21.82 5.31
N GLY A 219 3.54 22.95 4.90
CA GLY A 219 4.38 22.98 3.71
C GLY A 219 5.03 24.31 3.39
N LEU A 220 5.79 24.40 2.31
CA LEU A 220 6.35 25.68 1.88
C LEU A 220 5.24 26.61 1.38
N VAL A 221 4.32 26.05 0.58
CA VAL A 221 3.13 26.73 0.10
C VAL A 221 1.90 25.88 0.38
N ASN A 222 0.93 26.48 1.06
CA ASN A 222 -0.38 25.91 1.29
C ASN A 222 -1.43 26.78 0.59
N TYR A 223 -2.36 26.15 -0.13
CA TYR A 223 -3.43 26.84 -0.81
C TYR A 223 -4.75 26.11 -0.60
N THR A 224 -5.80 26.87 -0.29
CA THR A 224 -7.16 26.36 -0.33
C THR A 224 -8.16 27.44 -0.74
N LYS A 225 -9.27 27.05 -1.40
CA LYS A 225 -10.36 27.97 -1.70
C LYS A 225 -11.25 28.21 -0.49
N SER A 226 -11.34 27.26 0.43
CA SER A 226 -12.05 27.39 1.70
C SER A 226 -11.33 26.64 2.82
N LEU A 227 -10.95 27.34 3.88
CA LEU A 227 -10.22 26.78 5.03
C LEU A 227 -11.12 26.61 6.25
N ASN A 228 -11.13 25.43 6.86
CA ASN A 228 -11.56 25.21 8.24
C ASN A 228 -10.44 24.46 8.98
N GLY A 229 -9.46 25.20 9.48
CA GLY A 229 -8.30 24.63 10.15
C GLY A 229 -7.09 25.54 10.14
N LEU A 230 -5.90 24.93 10.04
CA LEU A 230 -4.61 25.58 10.22
C LEU A 230 -3.69 25.30 9.03
N GLN A 231 -2.99 26.32 8.55
CA GLN A 231 -1.93 26.23 7.57
C GLN A 231 -0.62 26.72 8.21
N ILE A 232 0.47 25.99 8.01
CA ILE A 232 1.81 26.37 8.46
C ILE A 232 2.76 26.28 7.27
N GLY A 233 3.40 27.41 6.93
CA GLY A 233 4.25 27.50 5.74
C GLY A 233 4.76 28.88 5.38
N LEU A 234 5.67 28.98 4.42
CA LEU A 234 6.21 30.26 3.96
C LEU A 234 5.20 31.08 3.15
N GLY A 235 4.22 30.44 2.53
CA GLY A 235 3.08 31.11 1.90
C GLY A 235 1.79 30.33 2.12
N ASN A 236 0.80 30.94 2.76
CA ASN A 236 -0.46 30.30 3.11
C ASN A 236 -1.61 31.10 2.53
N TYR A 237 -2.29 30.54 1.53
CA TYR A 237 -3.43 31.14 0.87
C TYR A 237 -4.74 30.50 1.36
N ASN A 238 -5.64 31.35 1.83
CA ASN A 238 -6.94 30.99 2.35
C ASN A 238 -8.03 31.77 1.62
N GLY A 239 -8.79 31.10 0.76
CA GLY A 239 -9.85 31.72 -0.04
C GLY A 239 -11.06 32.23 0.76
N ASN A 240 -11.22 31.87 2.05
CA ASN A 240 -12.21 32.50 2.93
C ASN A 240 -11.89 33.97 3.21
N LYS A 241 -10.61 34.36 3.06
CA LYS A 241 -10.09 35.71 3.35
C LYS A 241 -10.19 36.11 4.83
N GLU A 242 -10.37 35.15 5.72
CA GLU A 242 -10.46 35.35 7.17
C GLU A 242 -9.40 34.47 7.88
N PRO A 243 -8.48 35.06 8.68
CA PRO A 243 -8.35 36.48 8.96
C PRO A 243 -7.81 37.28 7.76
N LEU A 244 -7.00 36.65 6.90
CA LEU A 244 -6.45 37.25 5.69
C LEU A 244 -6.33 36.20 4.57
N GLU A 245 -6.41 36.68 3.33
CA GLU A 245 -6.26 35.83 2.13
C GLU A 245 -4.87 35.20 2.03
N PHE A 246 -3.81 35.93 2.42
CA PHE A 246 -2.43 35.44 2.41
C PHE A 246 -1.72 35.76 3.72
N MET A 247 -1.01 34.78 4.27
CA MET A 247 -0.14 34.97 5.44
C MET A 247 1.16 34.17 5.32
N VAL A 248 2.21 34.69 5.94
CA VAL A 248 3.52 34.03 6.08
C VAL A 248 3.58 33.31 7.43
N LEU A 249 4.26 32.17 7.48
CA LEU A 249 4.41 31.25 8.61
C LEU A 249 3.14 30.51 9.02
N VAL A 250 2.03 31.20 9.29
CA VAL A 250 0.79 30.59 9.79
C VAL A 250 -0.45 31.31 9.24
N ASN A 251 -1.49 30.55 8.87
CA ASN A 251 -2.85 31.05 8.57
C ASN A 251 -3.89 30.09 9.19
N TRP A 252 -5.08 30.57 9.54
CA TRP A 252 -6.13 29.75 10.15
C TRP A 252 -7.53 30.30 9.85
N SER A 253 -8.56 29.46 9.93
CA SER A 253 -9.97 29.86 9.80
C SER A 253 -10.83 28.76 10.41
N PHE A 254 -11.85 29.07 11.21
CA PHE A 254 -12.64 28.08 11.95
C PHE A 254 -14.13 28.36 11.86
#